data_AF-A0A0F9AT36-F1
#
_entry.id   AF-A0A0F9AT36-F1
#
_cell.length_a   1.000
_cell.length_b   1.000
_cell.length_c   1.000
_cell.angle_alpha   90.00
_cell.angle_beta   90.00
_cell.angle_gamma   90.00
#
_symmetry.space_group_name_H-M   'P 1'
#
loop_
_entity.id
_entity.type
_entity.pdbx_description
1 polymer ?
#
loop_
_entity_poly.entity_id
_entity_poly.type
_entity_poly.pdbx_seq_one_letter_code
_entity_poly.pdbx_strand_id
1 'polypeptide(L)' 'MIRWGSVSGAISYELYRSKDNSPYILITTIASISYTDQGLLDGVYVYKAKAISDSGVSDFSNTKTVTVQIPVIP' A
#
# COMPACT_ATOMS: atom_id res chain seq x y z
N MET A 1 0.36 9.00 -4.28
CA MET A 1 -0.75 8.08 -4.66
C MET A 1 -0.17 6.73 -5.10
N ILE A 2 -0.80 5.65 -4.65
CA ILE A 2 -0.50 4.28 -5.07
C ILE A 2 -1.75 3.65 -5.71
N ARG A 3 -1.52 2.77 -6.68
CA ARG A 3 -2.56 2.08 -7.46
C ARG A 3 -2.12 0.64 -7.67
N TRP A 4 -3.07 -0.27 -7.65
CA TRP A 4 -2.84 -1.69 -7.92
C TRP A 4 -3.88 -2.19 -8.94
N GLY A 5 -3.64 -3.37 -9.49
CA GLY A 5 -4.57 -4.01 -10.43
C GLY A 5 -5.83 -4.48 -9.71
N SER A 6 -6.99 -4.34 -10.37
CA SER A 6 -8.23 -4.95 -9.89
C SER A 6 -8.14 -6.47 -10.01
N VAL A 7 -8.53 -7.19 -8.98
CA VAL A 7 -8.65 -8.66 -8.99
C VAL A 7 -10.13 -9.02 -9.15
N SER A 8 -10.45 -9.93 -10.07
CA SER A 8 -11.83 -10.36 -10.30
C SER A 8 -12.40 -11.03 -9.06
N GLY A 9 -13.60 -10.62 -8.64
CA GLY A 9 -14.24 -11.10 -7.40
C GLY A 9 -13.72 -10.44 -6.12
N ALA A 10 -12.77 -9.50 -6.20
CA ALA A 10 -12.32 -8.77 -5.02
C ALA A 10 -13.37 -7.73 -4.58
N ILE A 11 -13.74 -7.81 -3.30
CA ILE A 11 -14.66 -6.91 -2.61
C ILE A 11 -13.87 -5.76 -1.96
N SER A 12 -12.68 -6.06 -1.43
CA SER A 12 -11.81 -5.07 -0.81
C SER A 12 -10.34 -5.42 -0.96
N TYR A 13 -9.47 -4.50 -0.57
CA TYR A 13 -8.02 -4.67 -0.60
C TYR A 13 -7.40 -4.26 0.72
N GLU A 14 -6.63 -5.16 1.32
CA GLU A 14 -5.78 -4.85 2.46
C GLU A 14 -4.47 -4.26 1.99
N LEU A 15 -4.16 -3.06 2.46
CA LEU A 15 -2.99 -2.32 2.04
C LEU A 15 -1.96 -2.31 3.14
N TYR A 16 -0.77 -2.80 2.83
CA TYR A 16 0.34 -2.89 3.76
C TYR A 16 1.45 -1.93 3.37
N ARG A 17 2.11 -1.37 4.37
CA ARG A 17 3.23 -0.44 4.22
C ARG A 17 4.40 -0.84 5.11
N SER A 18 5.60 -0.78 4.56
CA SER A 18 6.88 -0.82 5.27
C SER A 18 7.56 0.55 5.13
N LYS A 19 8.25 1.02 6.16
CA LYS A 19 9.08 2.24 6.14
C LYS A 19 10.52 1.85 6.45
N ASP A 20 11.47 2.24 5.60
CA ASP A 20 12.91 2.04 5.80
C ASP A 20 13.27 0.59 6.17
N ASN A 21 12.71 -0.38 5.45
CA ASN A 21 12.84 -1.82 5.68
C ASN A 21 12.26 -2.33 7.00
N SER A 22 11.40 -1.56 7.66
CA SER A 22 10.60 -2.06 8.79
C SER A 22 9.70 -3.23 8.35
N PRO A 23 9.20 -4.03 9.31
CA PRO A 23 8.10 -4.94 9.03
C PRO A 23 6.92 -4.22 8.37
N TYR A 24 6.20 -4.94 7.51
CA TYR A 24 4.97 -4.44 6.89
C TYR A 24 3.86 -4.39 7.92
N ILE A 25 3.19 -3.25 8.01
CA ILE A 25 1.98 -3.06 8.81
C ILE A 25 0.77 -2.85 7.90
N LEU A 26 -0.40 -3.33 8.31
CA LEU A 26 -1.66 -3.01 7.65
C LEU A 26 -1.96 -1.52 7.91
N ILE A 27 -2.06 -0.72 6.85
CA ILE A 27 -2.38 0.71 6.96
C ILE A 27 -3.87 1.00 6.75
N THR A 28 -4.54 0.21 5.90
CA THR A 28 -5.97 0.38 5.63
C THR A 28 -6.54 -0.82 4.88
N THR A 29 -7.86 -0.95 4.88
CA THR A 29 -8.62 -1.86 4.03
C THR A 29 -9.62 -1.04 3.23
N ILE A 30 -9.53 -1.07 1.90
CA ILE A 30 -10.31 -0.20 1.01
C ILE A 30 -10.83 -0.96 -0.21
N ALA A 31 -12.05 -0.66 -0.65
CA ALA A 31 -12.64 -1.26 -1.87
C ALA A 31 -12.06 -0.69 -3.17
N SER A 32 -11.56 0.55 -3.12
CA SER A 32 -10.93 1.24 -4.24
C SER A 32 -9.59 0.61 -4.60
N ILE A 33 -9.23 0.62 -5.88
CA ILE A 33 -7.92 0.15 -6.39
C ILE A 33 -6.79 1.18 -6.26
N SER A 34 -7.02 2.22 -5.45
CA SER A 34 -6.10 3.33 -5.28
C SER A 34 -6.21 3.94 -3.90
N TYR A 35 -5.07 4.37 -3.38
CA TYR A 35 -4.97 5.02 -2.09
C TYR A 35 -3.94 6.16 -2.13
N THR A 36 -4.25 7.25 -1.44
CA THR A 36 -3.34 8.37 -1.25
C THR A 36 -2.86 8.37 0.19
N ASP A 37 -1.62 7.93 0.38
CA ASP A 37 -0.96 8.00 1.68
C ASP A 37 -0.45 9.44 1.90
N GLN A 38 -0.93 10.09 2.96
CA GLN A 38 -0.66 11.49 3.30
C GLN A 38 0.12 11.58 4.62
N GLY A 39 0.78 12.72 4.85
CA GLY A 39 1.53 12.95 6.10
C GLY A 39 2.76 12.04 6.26
N LEU A 40 3.35 11.60 5.16
CA LEU A 40 4.57 10.79 5.18
C LEU A 40 5.78 11.66 5.57
N LEU A 41 6.63 11.11 6.43
CA LEU A 41 7.93 11.67 6.76
C LEU A 41 8.94 11.30 5.67
N ASP A 42 10.16 11.81 5.78
CA ASP A 42 11.25 11.33 4.94
C ASP A 42 11.51 9.83 5.17
N GLY A 43 11.87 9.16 4.08
CA GLY A 43 12.20 7.74 4.08
C GLY A 43 11.73 7.00 2.83
N VAL A 44 12.00 5.70 2.84
CA VAL A 44 11.60 4.77 1.77
C VAL A 44 10.38 3.99 2.23
N TYR A 45 9.29 4.10 1.50
CA TYR A 45 8.06 3.38 1.78
C TYR A 45 7.82 2.30 0.74
N VAL A 46 7.55 1.08 1.20
CA VAL A 46 7.20 -0.04 0.32
C VAL A 46 5.78 -0.49 0.60
N TYR A 47 4.98 -0.56 -0.46
CA TYR A 47 3.56 -0.90 -0.39
C TYR A 47 3.28 -2.22 -1.08
N LYS A 48 2.36 -3.00 -0.50
CA LYS A 48 1.79 -4.20 -1.14
C LYS A 48 0.32 -4.32 -0.75
N ALA A 49 -0.48 -4.90 -1.62
CA ALA A 49 -1.91 -5.11 -1.39
C ALA A 49 -2.25 -6.60 -1.39
N LYS A 50 -3.29 -7.00 -0.68
CA LYS A 50 -3.98 -8.27 -0.89
C LYS A 50 -5.41 -8.00 -1.31
N ALA A 51 -5.95 -8.77 -2.24
CA ALA A 51 -7.36 -8.74 -2.55
C ALA A 51 -8.12 -9.62 -1.56
N ILE A 52 -9.23 -9.12 -1.04
CA ILE A 52 -10.19 -9.86 -0.24
C ILE A 52 -11.43 -10.09 -1.11
N SER A 53 -11.87 -11.34 -1.17
CA SER A 53 -13.11 -11.80 -1.81
C SER A 53 -13.95 -12.60 -0.81
N ASP A 54 -15.19 -12.96 -1.16
CA ASP A 54 -16.01 -13.85 -0.33
C ASP A 54 -15.35 -15.23 -0.14
N SER A 55 -14.60 -15.66 -1.15
CA SER A 55 -13.95 -16.96 -1.21
C SER A 55 -12.60 -16.98 -0.48
N GLY A 56 -12.13 -15.84 0.02
CA GLY A 56 -10.89 -15.71 0.78
C GLY A 56 -10.00 -14.54 0.36
N VAL A 57 -8.75 -14.59 0.82
CA VAL A 57 -7.74 -13.55 0.60
C VAL A 57 -6.70 -14.03 -0.42
N SER A 58 -6.35 -13.20 -1.39
CA SER A 58 -5.34 -13.49 -2.39
C SER A 58 -3.91 -13.44 -1.83
N ASP A 59 -2.95 -13.89 -2.65
CA ASP A 59 -1.55 -13.55 -2.46
C ASP A 59 -1.30 -12.04 -2.53
N PHE A 60 -0.13 -11.63 -2.04
CA PHE A 60 0.32 -10.24 -2.13
C PHE A 60 0.52 -9.82 -3.58
N SER A 61 0.17 -8.57 -3.87
CA SER A 61 0.54 -7.90 -5.11
C SER A 61 2.05 -7.70 -5.21
N ASN A 62 2.50 -7.31 -6.40
CA ASN A 62 3.82 -6.70 -6.57
C ASN A 62 4.01 -5.53 -5.59
N THR A 63 5.24 -5.31 -5.16
CA THR A 63 5.59 -4.19 -4.29
C THR A 63 5.72 -2.91 -5.08
N LYS A 64 5.27 -1.80 -4.49
CA LYS A 64 5.49 -0.45 -5.02
C LYS A 64 6.33 0.33 -4.02
N THR A 65 7.50 0.78 -4.46
CA THR A 65 8.40 1.61 -3.64
C THR A 65 8.16 3.08 -3.93
N VAL A 66 8.12 3.89 -2.88
CA VAL A 66 7.96 5.34 -2.92
C VAL A 66 8.98 5.94 -1.97
N THR A 67 9.88 6.78 -2.50
CA THR A 67 10.81 7.55 -1.67
C THR A 67 10.20 8.92 -1.41
N VAL A 68 10.12 9.28 -0.13
CA VAL A 68 9.70 10.60 0.31
C VAL A 68 10.95 11.33 0.81
N GLN A 69 11.26 12.47 0.20
CA GLN A 69 12.25 13.41 0.70
C GLN A 69 11.55 14.73 0.94
N ILE A 70 11.42 15.10 2.21
CA ILE A 70 10.99 16.45 2.58
C ILE A 70 12.20 17.36 2.37
N PRO A 71 12.11 18.39 1.50
CA PRO A 71 13.23 19.29 1.29
C PRO A 71 13.52 20.04 2.59
N VAL A 72 14.76 19.93 3.08
CA VAL A 72 15.26 20.82 4.13
C VAL A 72 15.44 22.20 3.50
N ILE A 73 14.66 23.17 3.99
CA ILE A 73 14.85 24.57 3.63
C ILE A 73 16.11 25.05 4.40
N PRO A 74 17.16 25.49 3.71
CA PRO A 74 18.39 25.99 4.33
C PRO A 74 18.20 27.33 5.05
#